data_AF-A0A945WPL8-F1
#
_entry.id   AF-A0A945WPL8-F1
#
_cell.length_a   1.000
_cell.length_b   1.000
_cell.length_c   1.000
_cell.angle_alpha   90.00
_cell.angle_beta   90.00
_cell.angle_gamma   90.00
#
_symmetry.space_group_name_H-M   'P 1'
#
loop_
_entity.id
_entity.type
_entity.pdbx_description
1 polymer ?
#
loop_
_entity_poly.entity_id
_entity_poly.type
_entity_poly.pdbx_seq_one_letter_code
_entity_poly.pdbx_strand_id
1 'polypeptide(L)'
;MSRSAGLHYINRKLRARAKGHCVETCMEKCEKMHLMTLSRFDHMMIVIAILYPFSMIPQIIKIYEMGDASSISSLTYGMKFFFVIPWFFYGVFHKSKPIIYANILWFLAYTVILWQTFIY
;
A
#
# COMPACT_ATOMS: atom_id res chain seq x y z
N MET A 1 -60.28 -26.38 -18.05
CA MET A 1 -59.22 -26.58 -17.02
C MET A 1 -57.77 -26.41 -17.53
N SER A 2 -57.49 -25.72 -18.65
CA SER A 2 -56.14 -25.65 -19.25
C SER A 2 -55.27 -24.45 -18.85
N ARG A 3 -55.84 -23.35 -18.31
CA ARG A 3 -55.10 -22.09 -18.03
C ARG A 3 -54.12 -22.14 -16.84
N SER A 4 -54.27 -23.10 -15.90
CA SER A 4 -53.48 -23.15 -14.67
C SER A 4 -52.00 -23.54 -14.90
N ALA A 5 -51.74 -24.49 -15.79
CA ALA A 5 -50.38 -25.00 -16.05
C ALA A 5 -49.49 -23.96 -16.75
N GLY A 6 -50.04 -23.17 -17.67
CA GLY A 6 -49.31 -22.09 -18.36
C GLY A 6 -48.95 -20.94 -17.43
N LEU A 7 -49.85 -20.58 -16.50
CA LEU A 7 -49.61 -19.53 -15.50
C LEU A 7 -48.49 -19.93 -14.53
N HIS A 8 -48.43 -21.21 -14.16
CA HIS A 8 -47.36 -21.75 -13.31
C HIS A 8 -46.00 -21.72 -14.03
N TYR A 9 -45.95 -22.05 -15.32
CA TYR A 9 -44.72 -21.99 -16.12
C TYR A 9 -44.16 -20.55 -16.23
N ILE A 10 -45.02 -19.57 -16.51
CA ILE A 10 -44.63 -18.16 -16.64
C ILE A 10 -44.08 -17.61 -15.31
N ASN A 11 -44.76 -17.90 -14.19
CA ASN A 11 -44.31 -17.48 -12.86
C ASN A 11 -42.95 -18.08 -12.49
N ARG A 12 -42.67 -19.34 -12.86
CA ARG A 12 -41.37 -19.97 -12.60
C ARG A 12 -40.23 -19.26 -13.33
N LYS A 13 -40.46 -18.86 -14.58
CA LYS A 13 -39.48 -18.16 -15.42
C LYS A 13 -39.23 -16.73 -14.92
N LEU A 14 -40.28 -16.02 -14.50
CA LEU A 14 -40.18 -14.71 -13.88
C LEU A 14 -39.40 -14.75 -12.56
N ARG A 15 -39.67 -15.73 -11.69
CA ARG A 15 -38.91 -15.93 -10.44
C ARG A 15 -37.44 -16.23 -10.71
N ALA A 16 -37.12 -17.05 -11.72
CA ALA A 16 -35.73 -17.32 -12.09
C ALA A 16 -35.00 -16.06 -12.58
N ARG A 17 -35.65 -15.22 -13.41
CA ARG A 17 -35.11 -13.93 -13.87
C ARG A 17 -34.91 -12.93 -12.72
N ALA A 18 -35.89 -12.80 -11.84
CA ALA A 18 -35.81 -11.91 -10.67
C ALA A 18 -34.70 -12.35 -9.71
N LYS A 19 -34.54 -13.68 -9.51
CA LYS A 19 -33.47 -14.24 -8.68
C LYS A 19 -32.09 -14.00 -9.31
N GLY A 20 -31.95 -14.18 -10.62
CA GLY A 20 -30.72 -13.85 -11.36
C GLY A 20 -30.35 -12.37 -11.22
N HIS A 21 -31.30 -11.47 -11.47
CA HIS A 21 -31.09 -10.03 -11.34
C HIS A 21 -30.66 -9.65 -9.91
N CYS A 22 -31.31 -10.19 -8.87
CA CYS A 22 -30.96 -9.94 -7.46
C CYS A 22 -29.55 -10.45 -7.10
N VAL A 23 -29.14 -11.61 -7.63
CA VAL A 23 -27.78 -12.14 -7.44
C VAL A 23 -26.74 -11.26 -8.12
N GLU A 24 -27.02 -10.79 -9.34
CA GLU A 24 -26.15 -9.90 -10.09
C GLU A 24 -25.94 -8.56 -9.35
N THR A 25 -27.01 -7.98 -8.79
CA THR A 25 -26.91 -6.76 -7.99
C THR A 25 -26.13 -6.97 -6.69
N CYS A 26 -26.27 -8.14 -6.06
CA CYS A 26 -25.53 -8.48 -4.84
C CYS A 26 -24.03 -8.66 -5.10
N MET A 27 -23.68 -9.33 -6.19
CA MET A 27 -22.29 -9.53 -6.64
C MET A 27 -21.63 -8.19 -7.00
N GLU A 28 -22.30 -7.33 -7.78
CA GLU A 28 -21.80 -6.00 -8.16
C GLU A 28 -21.58 -5.12 -6.92
N LYS A 29 -22.48 -5.19 -5.94
CA LYS A 29 -22.34 -4.45 -4.68
C LYS A 29 -21.16 -4.94 -3.83
N CYS A 30 -20.92 -6.26 -3.80
CA CYS A 30 -19.79 -6.86 -3.09
C CYS A 30 -18.44 -6.50 -3.76
N GLU A 31 -18.38 -6.56 -5.09
CA GLU A 31 -17.20 -6.15 -5.88
C GLU A 31 -16.86 -4.67 -5.65
N LYS A 32 -17.85 -3.77 -5.74
CA LYS A 32 -17.66 -2.33 -5.48
C LYS A 32 -17.24 -2.05 -4.04
N MET A 33 -17.76 -2.80 -3.06
CA MET A 33 -17.38 -2.67 -1.66
C MET A 33 -15.91 -3.08 -1.42
N HIS A 34 -15.46 -4.17 -2.08
CA HIS A 34 -14.08 -4.62 -2.01
C HIS A 34 -13.12 -3.60 -2.66
N LEU A 35 -13.45 -3.10 -3.85
CA LEU A 35 -12.69 -2.07 -4.56
C LEU A 35 -12.58 -0.76 -3.76
N MET A 36 -13.66 -0.32 -3.09
CA MET A 36 -13.63 0.87 -2.22
C MET A 36 -12.75 0.69 -0.98
N THR A 37 -12.75 -0.51 -0.39
CA THR A 37 -11.91 -0.79 0.80
C THR A 37 -10.43 -0.80 0.43
N LEU A 38 -10.06 -1.38 -0.71
CA LEU A 38 -8.69 -1.29 -1.25
C LEU A 38 -8.28 0.17 -1.51
N SER A 39 -9.15 0.97 -2.14
CA SER A 39 -8.81 2.35 -2.49
C SER A 39 -8.50 3.25 -1.28
N ARG A 40 -9.24 3.08 -0.16
CA ARG A 40 -8.95 3.82 1.08
C ARG A 40 -7.63 3.40 1.70
N PHE A 41 -7.33 2.11 1.67
CA PHE A 41 -6.07 1.58 2.15
C PHE A 41 -4.89 2.09 1.31
N ASP A 42 -5.04 2.13 -0.01
CA ASP A 42 -4.02 2.65 -0.92
C ASP A 42 -3.68 4.12 -0.63
N HIS A 43 -4.69 4.97 -0.39
CA HIS A 43 -4.46 6.36 0.00
C HIS A 43 -3.74 6.48 1.34
N MET A 44 -4.13 5.67 2.33
CA MET A 44 -3.47 5.64 3.63
C MET A 44 -2.00 5.19 3.51
N MET A 45 -1.72 4.20 2.67
CA MET A 45 -0.35 3.74 2.41
C MET A 45 0.52 4.82 1.78
N ILE A 46 -0.01 5.68 0.89
CA ILE A 46 0.74 6.82 0.35
C ILE A 46 1.15 7.79 1.46
N VAL A 47 0.24 8.10 2.39
CA VAL A 47 0.54 8.99 3.52
C VAL A 47 1.62 8.39 4.41
N ILE A 48 1.48 7.11 4.76
CA ILE A 48 2.47 6.39 5.57
C ILE A 48 3.82 6.30 4.87
N ALA A 49 3.84 6.08 3.56
CA ALA A 49 5.06 6.03 2.76
C ALA A 49 5.88 7.33 2.85
N ILE A 50 5.23 8.47 3.08
CA ILE A 50 5.89 9.76 3.26
C ILE A 50 6.23 10.02 4.73
N LEU A 51 5.29 9.76 5.65
CA LEU A 51 5.49 10.03 7.09
C LEU A 51 6.52 9.13 7.74
N TYR A 52 6.61 7.87 7.31
CA TYR A 52 7.48 6.90 7.97
C TYR A 52 8.97 7.22 7.79
N PRO A 53 9.49 7.55 6.59
CA PRO A 53 10.88 8.01 6.43
C PRO A 53 11.24 9.25 7.28
N PHE A 54 10.28 10.14 7.56
CA PHE A 54 10.51 11.29 8.44
C PHE A 54 10.83 10.91 9.89
N SER A 55 10.55 9.67 10.30
CA SER A 55 11.01 9.15 11.60
C SER A 55 12.54 9.08 11.74
N MET A 56 13.30 9.27 10.65
CA MET A 56 14.76 9.40 10.70
C MET A 56 15.23 10.80 11.10
N ILE A 57 14.38 11.82 11.04
CA ILE A 57 14.77 13.20 11.40
C ILE A 57 15.34 13.29 12.83
N PRO A 58 14.68 12.73 13.87
CA PRO A 58 15.25 12.76 15.22
C PRO A 58 16.62 12.09 15.32
N GLN A 59 16.84 11.00 14.57
CA GLN A 59 18.13 10.31 14.55
C GLN A 59 19.23 11.16 13.91
N ILE A 60 18.91 11.86 12.81
CA ILE A 60 19.80 12.78 12.09
C ILE A 60 20.17 13.98 12.98
N ILE A 61 19.20 14.55 13.70
CA ILE A 61 19.41 15.65 14.64
C ILE A 61 20.29 15.20 15.81
N LYS A 62 20.02 14.01 16.36
CA LYS A 62 20.77 13.47 17.51
C LYS A 62 22.27 13.36 17.22
N ILE A 63 22.66 12.87 16.04
CA ILE A 63 24.09 12.75 15.67
C ILE A 63 24.72 14.14 15.52
N TYR A 64 23.99 15.08 14.92
CA TYR A 64 24.46 16.45 14.73
C TYR A 64 24.64 17.20 16.07
N GLU A 65 23.69 17.10 16.98
CA GLU A 65 23.74 17.80 18.28
C GLU A 65 24.76 17.18 19.24
N MET A 66 24.87 15.86 19.29
CA MET A 66 25.86 15.19 20.14
C MET A 66 27.27 15.27 19.56
N GLY A 67 27.40 15.48 18.24
CA GLY A 67 28.67 15.45 17.54
C GLY A 67 29.36 14.08 17.63
N ASP A 68 28.60 13.01 17.86
CA ASP A 68 29.10 11.66 18.06
C ASP A 68 28.19 10.63 17.36
N ALA A 69 28.79 9.83 16.49
CA ALA A 69 28.14 8.73 15.80
C ALA A 69 28.54 7.34 16.34
N SER A 70 29.27 7.25 17.46
CA SER A 70 29.74 5.99 18.07
C SER A 70 28.62 4.99 18.39
N SER A 71 27.43 5.50 18.68
CA SER A 71 26.25 4.71 19.04
C SER A 71 25.54 4.06 17.83
N ILE A 72 25.94 4.40 16.59
CA ILE A 72 25.32 3.86 15.39
C ILE A 72 26.32 3.09 14.52
N SER A 73 25.88 1.96 13.98
CA SER A 73 26.72 1.13 13.12
C SER A 73 26.68 1.62 11.67
N SER A 74 27.83 2.09 11.16
CA SER A 74 28.02 2.46 9.76
C SER A 74 27.71 1.31 8.81
N LEU A 75 28.06 0.07 9.19
CA LEU A 75 27.75 -1.13 8.43
C LEU A 75 26.24 -1.35 8.30
N THR A 76 25.48 -1.15 9.38
CA THR A 76 24.02 -1.29 9.35
C THR A 76 23.38 -0.29 8.39
N TYR A 77 23.75 0.99 8.47
CA TYR A 77 23.20 2.00 7.56
C TYR A 77 23.70 1.86 6.13
N GLY A 78 24.92 1.34 5.94
CA GLY A 78 25.47 0.99 4.62
C GLY A 78 24.66 -0.13 3.96
N MET A 79 24.39 -1.21 4.69
CA MET A 79 23.53 -2.29 4.19
C MET A 79 22.11 -1.79 3.87
N LYS A 80 21.53 -0.96 4.73
CA LYS A 80 20.21 -0.35 4.48
C LYS A 80 20.18 0.50 3.21
N PHE A 81 21.23 1.30 2.98
CA PHE A 81 21.40 2.09 1.77
C PHE A 81 21.42 1.19 0.52
N PHE A 82 22.20 0.11 0.53
CA PHE A 82 22.24 -0.82 -0.61
C PHE A 82 20.94 -1.60 -0.80
N PHE A 83 20.28 -2.04 0.28
CA PHE A 83 19.04 -2.81 0.17
C PHE A 83 17.84 -1.96 -0.25
N VAL A 84 17.86 -0.65 -0.06
CA VAL A 84 16.77 0.21 -0.55
C VAL A 84 16.70 0.24 -2.08
N ILE A 85 17.82 0.00 -2.77
CA ILE A 85 17.92 0.02 -4.24
C ILE A 85 17.05 -1.07 -4.88
N PRO A 86 17.20 -2.38 -4.55
CA PRO A 86 16.32 -3.41 -5.09
C PRO A 86 14.86 -3.20 -4.69
N TRP A 87 14.57 -2.66 -3.49
CA TRP A 87 13.21 -2.32 -3.07
C TRP A 87 12.58 -1.20 -3.92
N PHE A 88 13.36 -0.19 -4.28
CA PHE A 88 12.94 0.85 -5.21
C PHE A 88 12.58 0.25 -6.57
N PHE A 89 13.47 -0.56 -7.16
CA PHE A 89 13.18 -1.23 -8.44
C PHE A 89 11.97 -2.16 -8.35
N TYR A 90 11.82 -2.89 -7.26
CA TYR A 90 10.63 -3.71 -7.00
C TYR A 90 9.34 -2.86 -7.04
N GLY A 91 9.34 -1.69 -6.38
CA GLY A 91 8.22 -0.75 -6.42
C GLY A 91 7.91 -0.24 -7.83
N VAL A 92 8.95 0.05 -8.63
CA VAL A 92 8.80 0.47 -10.03
C VAL A 92 8.19 -0.64 -10.88
N PHE A 93 8.70 -1.87 -10.80
CA PHE A 93 8.16 -3.00 -11.56
C PHE A 93 6.70 -3.33 -11.22
N HIS A 94 6.32 -3.22 -9.94
CA HIS A 94 4.95 -3.46 -9.48
C HIS A 94 4.05 -2.22 -9.57
N LYS A 95 4.57 -1.09 -10.10
CA LYS A 95 3.86 0.20 -10.23
C LYS A 95 3.26 0.71 -8.90
N SER A 96 3.89 0.37 -7.78
CA SER A 96 3.44 0.73 -6.44
C SER A 96 4.00 2.10 -6.04
N LYS A 97 3.22 3.16 -6.26
CA LYS A 97 3.58 4.54 -5.91
C LYS A 97 4.04 4.69 -4.45
N PRO A 98 3.35 4.12 -3.43
CA PRO A 98 3.78 4.23 -2.04
C PRO A 98 5.20 3.69 -1.82
N ILE A 99 5.50 2.52 -2.40
CA ILE A 99 6.81 1.88 -2.25
C ILE A 99 7.90 2.73 -2.92
N ILE A 100 7.62 3.28 -4.10
CA ILE A 100 8.56 4.13 -4.83
C ILE A 100 8.92 5.37 -4.00
N TYR A 101 7.91 6.13 -3.53
CA TYR A 101 8.15 7.35 -2.76
C TYR A 101 8.84 7.08 -1.42
N ALA A 102 8.43 6.03 -0.71
CA ALA A 102 9.07 5.65 0.55
C ALA A 102 10.55 5.33 0.34
N ASN A 103 10.89 4.51 -0.66
CA ASN A 103 12.28 4.09 -0.88
C ASN A 103 13.17 5.24 -1.35
N ILE A 104 12.65 6.21 -2.10
CA ILE A 104 13.40 7.45 -2.44
C ILE A 104 13.74 8.22 -1.15
N LEU A 105 12.76 8.43 -0.26
CA LEU A 105 12.99 9.15 0.99
C LEU A 105 13.95 8.37 1.92
N TRP A 106 13.82 7.05 2.00
CA TRP A 106 14.73 6.19 2.75
C TRP A 106 16.16 6.28 2.21
N PHE A 107 16.33 6.25 0.89
CA PHE A 107 17.64 6.42 0.26
C PHE A 107 18.31 7.71 0.70
N LEU A 108 17.59 8.84 0.61
CA LEU A 108 18.09 10.15 1.04
C LEU A 108 18.45 10.16 2.54
N ALA A 109 17.56 9.64 3.40
CA ALA A 109 17.80 9.59 4.83
C ALA A 109 19.04 8.75 5.20
N TYR A 110 19.21 7.58 4.57
CA TYR A 110 20.37 6.73 4.81
C TYR A 110 21.66 7.37 4.28
N THR A 111 21.62 8.08 3.15
CA THR A 111 22.77 8.87 2.69
C THR A 111 23.17 9.94 3.71
N VAL A 112 22.21 10.68 4.27
CA VAL A 112 22.50 11.71 5.28
C VAL A 112 23.11 11.09 6.53
N ILE A 113 22.56 9.98 7.04
CA ILE A 113 23.10 9.31 8.22
C ILE A 113 24.51 8.79 7.96
N LEU A 114 24.73 8.12 6.82
CA LEU A 114 26.07 7.63 6.46
C LEU A 114 27.07 8.78 6.40
N TRP A 115 26.70 9.89 5.76
CA TRP A 115 27.53 11.08 5.69
C TRP A 115 27.89 11.61 7.08
N GLN A 116 26.91 11.69 7.99
CA GLN A 116 27.17 12.11 9.37
C GLN A 116 28.10 11.15 10.12
N THR A 117 27.92 9.83 9.97
CA THR A 117 28.79 8.82 10.60
C THR A 117 30.23 8.87 10.10
N PHE A 118 30.49 9.38 8.89
CA PHE A 118 31.86 9.55 8.41
C PHE A 118 32.52 10.85 8.88
N ILE A 119 31.73 11.86 9.26
CA ILE A 119 32.23 13.17 9.73
C ILE A 119 32.47 13.18 11.24
N TYR A 120 31.51 12.65 12.00
CA TYR A 120 31.50 12.62 13.46
C TYR A 120 31.90 11.22 13.96
#